data_AF-A0A1B9DJK6-F1
#
_entry.id   AF-A0A1B9DJK6-F1
#
_cell.length_a   1.000
_cell.length_b   1.000
_cell.length_c   1.000
_cell.angle_alpha   90.00
_cell.angle_beta   90.00
_cell.angle_gamma   90.00
#
_symmetry.space_group_name_H-M   'P 1'
#
loop_
_entity.id
_entity.type
_entity.pdbx_description
1 polymer ?
#
loop_
_entity_poly.entity_id
_entity_poly.type
_entity_poly.pdbx_seq_one_letter_code
_entity_poly.pdbx_strand_id
1 'polypeptide(L)'
;MGHSNDNNDDDDPNKNQVKTWNFISKDNIQPNTSYFLNVDLEKTLISKFNLEIICGKNKQNIIVPISAYSLLNGFVSGINWKPTSITINNKDNNNKFEYLVYGTVEWKLLNLTIYSQRKEYKGFTSKQ
;
A
#
# COMPACT_ATOMS: atom_id res chain seq x y z
N MET A 1 18.87 4.25 -4.28
CA MET A 1 17.63 4.69 -4.96
C MET A 1 17.17 3.56 -5.88
N GLY A 2 15.95 3.05 -5.76
CA GLY A 2 15.42 2.02 -6.65
C GLY A 2 14.25 2.58 -7.47
N HIS A 3 14.41 2.66 -8.79
CA HIS A 3 13.37 3.07 -9.71
C HIS A 3 12.44 1.88 -9.99
N SER A 4 11.13 2.06 -9.77
CA SER A 4 10.08 1.10 -10.13
C SER A 4 9.75 1.27 -11.61
N ASN A 5 9.89 0.20 -12.41
CA ASN A 5 9.37 0.14 -13.78
C ASN A 5 7.92 -0.35 -13.71
N ASP A 6 6.96 0.54 -13.95
CA ASP A 6 5.58 0.20 -14.24
C ASP A 6 5.44 0.07 -15.76
N ASN A 7 5.16 -1.13 -16.26
CA ASN A 7 4.57 -1.35 -17.59
C ASN A 7 3.41 -2.32 -17.40
N ASN A 8 2.20 -1.85 -17.69
CA ASN A 8 1.17 -2.51 -18.50
C ASN A 8 -0.17 -1.80 -18.29
N ASP A 9 -0.53 -0.95 -19.26
CA ASP A 9 -1.88 -0.43 -19.44
C ASP A 9 -2.72 -1.52 -20.13
N ASP A 10 -3.59 -2.18 -19.36
CA ASP A 10 -4.70 -3.00 -19.87
C ASP A 10 -6.01 -2.33 -19.42
N ASP A 11 -6.69 -1.69 -20.38
CA ASP A 11 -7.98 -0.99 -20.26
C ASP A 11 -9.15 -1.99 -20.11
N ASP A 12 -9.30 -2.59 -18.92
CA ASP A 12 -10.55 -3.23 -18.48
C ASP A 12 -11.22 -2.34 -17.40
N PRO A 13 -12.35 -1.68 -17.71
CA PRO A 13 -13.02 -0.75 -16.81
C PRO A 13 -13.64 -1.41 -15.56
N ASN A 14 -13.63 -2.74 -15.46
CA ASN A 14 -14.21 -3.49 -14.34
C ASN A 14 -13.21 -4.24 -13.46
N LYS A 15 -11.90 -4.15 -13.74
CA LYS A 15 -10.90 -4.61 -12.77
C LYS A 15 -10.58 -3.49 -11.80
N ASN A 16 -11.03 -3.63 -10.55
CA ASN A 16 -10.41 -2.95 -9.42
C ASN A 16 -8.99 -3.50 -9.24
N GLN A 17 -8.06 -3.09 -10.10
CA GLN A 17 -6.65 -3.51 -10.00
C GLN A 17 -6.04 -2.80 -8.79
N VAL A 18 -5.78 -3.57 -7.74
CA VAL A 18 -5.03 -3.08 -6.58
C VAL A 18 -3.58 -2.92 -7.01
N LYS A 19 -3.13 -1.67 -7.16
CA LYS A 19 -1.72 -1.39 -7.45
C LYS A 19 -0.85 -1.88 -6.28
N THR A 20 0.14 -2.69 -6.61
CA THR A 20 1.07 -3.28 -5.64
C THR A 20 2.49 -2.80 -5.95
N TRP A 21 3.15 -2.24 -4.95
CA TRP A 21 4.56 -1.86 -5.01
C TRP A 21 5.41 -3.02 -4.53
N ASN A 22 6.27 -3.54 -5.40
CA ASN A 22 7.21 -4.61 -5.06
C ASN A 22 8.58 -3.98 -4.75
N PHE A 23 9.15 -4.30 -3.59
CA PHE A 23 10.44 -3.77 -3.14
C PHE A 23 11.57 -4.78 -3.32
N ILE A 24 11.29 -6.06 -3.08
CA ILE A 24 12.26 -7.16 -3.13
C ILE A 24 11.61 -8.38 -3.78
N SER A 25 12.35 -9.08 -4.64
CA SER A 25 11.89 -10.37 -5.20
C SER A 25 11.71 -11.43 -4.10
N LYS A 26 10.64 -12.23 -4.20
CA LYS A 26 10.36 -13.34 -3.27
C LYS A 26 11.50 -14.36 -3.21
N ASP A 27 12.29 -14.53 -4.26
CA ASP A 27 13.44 -15.47 -4.30
C ASP A 27 14.57 -15.08 -3.33
N ASN A 28 14.58 -13.82 -2.88
CA ASN A 28 15.53 -13.31 -1.89
C ASN A 28 15.03 -13.42 -0.45
N ILE A 29 13.83 -13.98 -0.26
CA ILE A 29 13.16 -14.12 1.04
C ILE A 29 13.23 -15.58 1.46
N GLN A 30 13.49 -15.81 2.75
CA GLN A 30 13.44 -17.14 3.34
C GLN A 30 12.00 -17.68 3.29
N PRO A 31 11.81 -18.96 2.92
CA PRO A 31 10.49 -19.56 2.87
C PRO A 31 9.82 -19.54 4.24
N ASN A 32 8.50 -19.39 4.26
CA ASN A 32 7.67 -19.41 5.48
C ASN A 32 8.02 -18.33 6.52
N THR A 33 8.69 -17.25 6.11
CA THR A 33 8.99 -16.09 7.00
C THR A 33 8.09 -14.90 6.74
N SER A 34 7.21 -14.98 5.73
CA SER A 34 6.38 -13.86 5.31
C SER A 34 5.23 -13.61 6.28
N TYR A 35 4.93 -12.34 6.54
CA TYR A 35 3.80 -11.92 7.36
C TYR A 35 3.29 -10.55 6.91
N PHE A 36 2.07 -10.22 7.33
CA PHE A 36 1.39 -8.97 6.97
C PHE A 36 1.44 -7.98 8.13
N LEU A 37 1.69 -6.70 7.80
CA LEU A 37 1.45 -5.56 8.66
C LEU A 37 0.30 -4.76 8.08
N ASN A 38 -0.74 -4.55 8.89
CA ASN A 38 -1.91 -3.76 8.53
C ASN A 38 -1.87 -2.42 9.24
N VAL A 39 -2.06 -1.35 8.47
CA VAL A 39 -2.06 0.02 8.97
C VAL A 39 -3.32 0.74 8.53
N ASP A 40 -3.99 1.33 9.50
CA ASP A 40 -5.17 2.16 9.31
C ASP A 40 -4.69 3.57 8.92
N LEU A 41 -4.75 3.91 7.64
CA LEU A 41 -4.32 5.23 7.17
C LEU A 41 -5.33 6.31 7.55
N GLU A 42 -6.61 6.01 7.33
CA GLU A 42 -7.73 6.89 7.66
C GLU A 42 -8.99 6.05 7.85
N LYS A 43 -9.80 6.38 8.86
CA LYS A 43 -11.10 5.75 9.11
C LYS A 43 -12.19 6.81 9.02
N THR A 44 -13.20 6.55 8.20
CA THR A 44 -14.43 7.35 8.13
C THR A 44 -15.56 6.61 8.85
N LEU A 45 -16.78 7.15 8.82
CA LEU A 45 -17.94 6.50 9.45
C LEU A 45 -18.24 5.12 8.84
N ILE A 46 -18.06 4.97 7.53
CA ILE A 46 -18.51 3.78 6.76
C ILE A 46 -17.40 3.14 5.92
N SER A 47 -16.20 3.72 5.89
CA SER A 47 -15.09 3.26 5.06
C SER A 47 -13.76 3.42 5.76
N LYS A 48 -12.74 2.77 5.22
CA LYS A 48 -11.39 2.78 5.80
C LYS A 48 -10.32 2.65 4.72
N PHE A 49 -9.37 3.55 4.74
CA PHE A 49 -8.16 3.50 3.93
C PHE A 49 -7.13 2.66 4.68
N ASN A 50 -6.64 1.60 4.06
CA ASN A 50 -5.69 0.67 4.69
C ASN A 50 -4.42 0.63 3.84
N LEU A 51 -3.30 0.44 4.53
CA LEU A 51 -2.02 0.05 3.94
C LEU A 51 -1.71 -1.35 4.46
N GLU A 52 -1.42 -2.26 3.54
CA GLU A 52 -0.94 -3.60 3.87
C GLU A 52 0.49 -3.74 3.35
N ILE A 53 1.38 -4.16 4.24
CA ILE A 53 2.80 -4.37 3.94
C ILE A 53 3.09 -5.86 4.16
N ILE A 54 3.59 -6.51 3.13
CA ILE A 54 4.08 -7.88 3.21
C ILE A 54 5.56 -7.80 3.55
N CYS A 55 5.94 -8.34 4.70
CA CYS A 55 7.32 -8.41 5.16
C CYS A 55 7.82 -9.85 5.12
N GLY A 56 9.14 -10.04 5.13
CA GLY A 56 9.77 -11.35 5.29
C GLY A 56 11.23 -11.21 5.70
N LYS A 57 11.88 -12.34 5.98
CA LYS A 57 13.31 -12.36 6.32
C LYS A 57 14.12 -12.60 5.05
N ASN A 58 15.14 -11.79 4.81
CA ASN A 58 16.10 -12.05 3.73
C ASN A 58 17.08 -13.18 4.12
N LYS A 59 17.97 -13.57 3.21
CA LYS A 59 19.00 -14.61 3.45
C LYS A 59 19.94 -14.30 4.63
N GLN A 60 20.10 -13.03 4.99
CA GLN A 60 20.87 -12.55 6.14
C GLN A 60 20.04 -12.48 7.45
N ASN A 61 18.83 -13.03 7.46
CA ASN A 61 17.91 -13.05 8.61
C ASN A 61 17.43 -11.64 9.05
N ILE A 62 17.56 -10.64 8.17
CA ILE A 62 17.08 -9.27 8.38
C ILE A 62 15.64 -9.18 7.85
N ILE A 63 14.76 -8.56 8.63
CA ILE A 63 13.37 -8.35 8.23
C ILE A 63 13.30 -7.17 7.25
N VAL A 64 12.69 -7.41 6.10
CA VAL A 64 12.60 -6.47 4.99
C VAL A 64 11.18 -6.45 4.41
N PRO A 65 10.70 -5.31 3.88
CA PRO A 65 9.45 -5.26 3.15
C PRO A 65 9.62 -5.95 1.78
N ILE A 66 8.70 -6.82 1.44
CA ILE A 66 8.64 -7.55 0.15
C ILE A 66 7.81 -6.72 -0.83
N SER A 67 6.61 -6.34 -0.41
CA SER A 67 5.67 -5.55 -1.20
C SER A 67 4.69 -4.81 -0.31
N ALA A 68 3.99 -3.84 -0.87
CA ALA A 68 2.89 -3.15 -0.20
C ALA A 68 1.80 -2.73 -1.18
N TYR A 69 0.58 -2.63 -0.69
CA TYR A 69 -0.52 -2.02 -1.42
C TYR A 69 -1.42 -1.26 -0.46
N SER A 70 -2.19 -0.33 -1.01
CA SER A 70 -3.18 0.42 -0.25
C SER A 70 -4.53 0.34 -0.93
N LEU A 71 -5.57 0.18 -0.12
CA LEU A 71 -6.93 -0.05 -0.60
C LEU A 71 -7.96 0.63 0.31
N LEU A 72 -9.14 0.83 -0.25
CA LEU A 72 -10.32 1.32 0.45
C LEU A 72 -11.22 0.13 0.76
N ASN A 73 -11.52 -0.08 2.05
CA ASN A 73 -12.44 -1.09 2.55
C ASN A 73 -13.74 -0.45 3.05
N GLY A 74 -14.82 -1.23 3.10
CA GLY A 74 -16.13 -0.80 3.61
C GLY A 74 -17.07 -0.32 2.49
N PHE A 75 -17.88 0.70 2.76
CA PHE A 75 -18.76 1.27 1.75
C PHE A 75 -17.94 2.14 0.80
N VAL A 76 -17.75 1.67 -0.44
CA VAL A 76 -16.92 2.34 -1.46
C VAL A 76 -17.74 3.08 -2.52
N SER A 77 -19.07 3.00 -2.47
CA SER A 77 -19.92 3.66 -3.46
C SER A 77 -19.74 5.17 -3.39
N GLY A 78 -19.12 5.74 -4.43
CA GLY A 78 -18.85 7.17 -4.53
C GLY A 78 -17.51 7.63 -3.96
N ILE A 79 -16.64 6.74 -3.47
CA ILE A 79 -15.27 7.10 -3.08
C ILE A 79 -14.30 6.17 -3.81
N ASN A 80 -13.33 6.77 -4.49
CA ASN A 80 -12.30 6.04 -5.19
C ASN A 80 -10.92 6.46 -4.65
N TRP A 81 -10.17 5.50 -4.12
CA TRP A 81 -8.82 5.70 -3.62
C TRP A 81 -7.81 5.27 -4.67
N LYS A 82 -6.96 6.20 -5.11
CA LYS A 82 -5.89 5.97 -6.07
C LYS A 82 -4.54 6.21 -5.41
N PRO A 83 -3.91 5.20 -4.77
CA PRO A 83 -2.55 5.34 -4.30
C PRO A 83 -1.61 5.56 -5.50
N THR A 84 -0.72 6.55 -5.40
CA THR A 84 0.24 6.91 -6.44
C THR A 84 1.67 6.51 -6.08
N SER A 85 2.00 6.43 -4.79
CA SER A 85 3.29 5.98 -4.29
C SER A 85 3.17 5.39 -2.89
N ILE A 86 3.93 4.32 -2.63
CA ILE A 86 4.13 3.76 -1.31
C ILE A 86 5.64 3.59 -1.09
N THR A 87 6.16 4.20 -0.03
CA THR A 87 7.55 4.05 0.41
C THR A 87 7.59 3.47 1.80
N ILE A 88 8.37 2.40 1.99
CA ILE A 88 8.56 1.74 3.28
C ILE A 88 10.06 1.73 3.59
N ASN A 89 10.45 2.39 4.67
CA ASN A 89 11.83 2.44 5.14
C ASN A 89 11.97 1.63 6.43
N ASN A 90 13.00 0.78 6.50
CA ASN A 90 13.35 0.08 7.75
C ASN A 90 14.10 1.05 8.68
N LYS A 91 13.65 1.16 9.93
CA LYS A 91 14.35 1.93 10.96
C LYS A 91 14.94 0.98 12.02
N ASP A 92 16.27 1.01 12.13
CA ASP A 92 17.06 0.51 13.28
C ASP A 92 16.92 -0.98 13.64
N ASN A 93 16.88 -1.91 12.68
CA ASN A 93 16.89 -3.38 12.89
C ASN A 93 15.79 -3.94 13.84
N ASN A 94 14.87 -3.10 14.31
CA ASN A 94 13.90 -3.40 15.37
C ASN A 94 12.50 -3.71 14.83
N ASN A 95 12.40 -4.21 13.59
CA ASN A 95 11.14 -4.51 12.91
C ASN A 95 10.15 -3.33 12.88
N LYS A 96 10.67 -2.10 12.93
CA LYS A 96 9.91 -0.86 12.81
C LYS A 96 10.08 -0.30 11.40
N PHE A 97 8.97 -0.01 10.76
CA PHE A 97 8.92 0.54 9.43
C PHE A 97 8.30 1.93 9.46
N GLU A 98 8.99 2.90 8.88
CA GLU A 98 8.39 4.17 8.51
C GLU A 98 7.68 3.98 7.17
N TYR A 99 6.41 4.36 7.10
CA TYR A 99 5.65 4.35 5.85
C TYR A 99 5.31 5.77 5.41
N LEU A 100 5.27 5.95 4.09
CA LEU A 100 4.78 7.14 3.42
C LEU A 100 3.93 6.71 2.23
N VAL A 101 2.66 7.09 2.23
CA VAL A 101 1.68 6.78 1.19
C VAL A 101 1.16 8.08 0.59
N TYR A 102 1.32 8.23 -0.71
CA TYR A 102 0.69 9.29 -1.49
C TYR A 102 -0.44 8.71 -2.32
N GLY A 103 -1.50 9.50 -2.50
CA GLY A 103 -2.54 9.18 -3.45
C GLY A 103 -3.57 10.27 -3.61
N THR A 104 -4.59 9.96 -4.40
CA THR A 104 -5.74 10.84 -4.64
C THR A 104 -7.01 10.15 -4.22
N VAL A 105 -7.81 10.83 -3.42
CA VAL A 105 -9.19 10.44 -3.13
C VAL A 105 -10.08 11.18 -4.12
N GLU A 106 -10.90 10.44 -4.86
CA GLU A 106 -11.93 11.00 -5.74
C GLU A 106 -13.30 10.70 -5.16
N TRP A 107 -14.16 11.70 -5.13
CA TRP A 107 -15.57 11.53 -4.82
C TRP A 107 -16.36 11.48 -6.12
N LYS A 108 -17.18 10.45 -6.27
CA LYS A 108 -17.96 10.19 -7.47
C LYS A 108 -19.45 10.25 -7.15
N LEU A 109 -20.19 10.90 -8.04
CA LEU A 109 -21.65 10.86 -8.08
C LEU A 109 -22.06 10.43 -9.48
N LEU A 110 -22.81 9.33 -9.59
CA LEU A 110 -23.25 8.78 -10.90
C LEU A 110 -22.10 8.61 -11.89
N ASN A 111 -20.99 8.02 -11.44
CA ASN A 111 -19.74 7.82 -12.18
C ASN A 111 -18.99 9.09 -12.62
N LEU A 112 -19.45 10.29 -12.25
CA LEU A 112 -18.73 11.54 -12.46
C LEU A 112 -17.90 11.89 -11.22
N THR A 113 -16.61 12.16 -11.40
CA THR A 113 -15.76 12.69 -10.32
C THR A 113 -16.14 14.14 -10.05
N ILE A 114 -16.73 14.41 -8.88
CA ILE A 114 -17.18 15.75 -8.46
C ILE A 114 -16.09 16.49 -7.68
N TYR A 115 -15.18 15.75 -7.04
CA TYR A 115 -14.10 16.32 -6.25
C TYR A 115 -12.91 15.37 -6.24
N SER A 116 -11.71 15.92 -6.16
CA SER A 116 -10.46 15.17 -6.04
C SER A 116 -9.55 15.85 -5.04
N GLN A 117 -8.98 15.07 -4.14
CA GLN A 117 -8.08 15.55 -3.10
C GLN A 117 -6.83 14.69 -3.06
N ARG A 118 -5.65 15.34 -3.08
CA ARG A 118 -4.39 14.67 -2.79
C ARG A 118 -4.30 14.40 -1.28
N LYS A 119 -3.89 13.19 -0.92
CA LYS A 119 -3.66 12.77 0.45
C LYS A 119 -2.22 12.28 0.60
N GLU A 120 -1.65 12.58 1.76
CA GLU A 120 -0.39 12.05 2.24
C GLU A 120 -0.66 11.39 3.59
N TYR A 121 -0.21 10.15 3.75
CA TYR A 121 -0.23 9.43 5.02
C TYR A 121 1.17 9.02 5.38
N LYS A 122 1.63 9.45 6.56
CA LYS A 122 2.95 9.15 7.09
C LYS A 122 2.83 8.60 8.50
N GLY A 123 3.62 7.59 8.83
CA GLY A 123 3.66 7.05 10.18
C GLY A 123 4.65 5.92 10.36
N PHE A 124 4.50 5.20 11.48
CA PHE A 124 5.32 4.04 11.82
C PHE A 124 4.44 2.82 12.08
N THR A 125 4.94 1.65 11.71
CA THR A 125 4.31 0.36 12.03
C THR A 125 5.35 -0.67 12.43
N SER A 126 4.93 -1.65 13.22
CA SER A 126 5.75 -2.78 13.63
C SER A 126 4.88 -4.02 13.78
N LYS A 127 5.54 -5.18 13.85
CA LYS A 127 4.84 -6.41 14.24
C LYS A 127 4.22 -6.20 15.63
N GLN A 128 2.91 -6.40 15.75
CA GLN A 128 2.19 -6.42 17.02
C GLN A 128 2.57 -7.67 17.83
#